data_AF-A0A2P5LTY2-F1
#
_entry.id   AF-A0A2P5LTY2-F1
#
_cell.length_a   1.000
_cell.length_b   1.000
_cell.length_c   1.000
_cell.angle_alpha   90.00
_cell.angle_beta   90.00
_cell.angle_gamma   90.00
#
_symmetry.space_group_name_H-M   'P 1'
#
loop_
_entity.id
_entity.type
_entity.pdbx_description
1 polymer ?
#
loop_
_entity_poly.entity_id
_entity_poly.type
_entity_poly.pdbx_seq_one_letter_code
_entity_poly.pdbx_strand_id
1 'polypeptide(L)'
;MKREMLKAEGGALSAQQLAEHLGITAQGLGRKRERNQVFWLDVGDGYVYPAFQIGKNGLLPGIREVLDAFTVDDPWMRVNFMLTGDQRLGGKRPIDQLRKGKIEGVVTAAAAYGEHGAA
;
A
#
# COMPACT_ATOMS: atom_id res chain seq x y z
N MET A 1 15.35 6.02 -6.85
CA MET A 1 14.02 5.74 -7.42
C MET A 1 12.95 5.33 -6.40
N LYS A 2 12.89 4.08 -5.87
CA LYS A 2 11.77 3.63 -5.00
C LYS A 2 11.51 4.52 -3.77
N ARG A 3 12.58 4.97 -3.08
CA ARG A 3 12.49 5.88 -1.92
C ARG A 3 12.04 7.30 -2.30
N GLU A 4 12.31 7.74 -3.52
CA GLU A 4 11.94 9.09 -4.00
C GLU A 4 10.47 9.15 -4.38
N MET A 5 9.94 8.10 -5.01
CA MET A 5 8.51 7.96 -5.29
C MET A 5 7.70 7.93 -3.99
N LEU A 6 8.21 7.22 -2.96
CA LEU A 6 7.60 7.21 -1.64
C LEU A 6 7.59 8.61 -1.02
N LYS A 7 8.70 9.36 -1.10
CA LYS A 7 8.77 10.76 -0.64
C LYS A 7 7.77 11.66 -1.36
N ALA A 8 7.58 11.49 -2.67
CA ALA A 8 6.63 12.28 -3.45
C ALA A 8 5.16 12.05 -3.04
N GLU A 9 4.83 10.88 -2.49
CA GLU A 9 3.50 10.54 -1.97
C GLU A 9 3.38 10.69 -0.44
N GLY A 10 4.12 11.65 0.15
CA GLY A 10 4.07 11.97 1.58
C GLY A 10 5.04 11.20 2.46
N GLY A 11 5.90 10.37 1.87
CA GLY A 11 6.95 9.64 2.58
C GLY A 11 6.47 8.38 3.29
N ALA A 12 7.17 8.04 4.37
CA ALA A 12 6.87 6.90 5.21
C ALA A 12 6.66 7.38 6.64
N LEU A 13 5.73 6.74 7.34
CA LEU A 13 5.33 7.03 8.70
C LEU A 13 5.90 5.98 9.64
N SER A 14 6.17 6.38 10.87
CA SER A 14 6.42 5.44 11.96
C SER A 14 5.14 4.69 12.33
N ALA A 15 5.29 3.58 13.06
CA ALA A 15 4.15 2.86 13.63
C ALA A 15 3.27 3.75 14.52
N GLN A 16 3.91 4.64 15.28
CA GLN A 16 3.20 5.55 16.19
C GLN A 16 2.34 6.55 15.40
N GLN A 17 2.91 7.20 14.38
CA GLN A 17 2.20 8.19 13.56
C GLN A 17 0.97 7.60 12.87
N LEU A 18 1.11 6.40 12.27
CA LEU A 18 -0.04 5.76 11.63
C LEU A 18 -1.06 5.27 12.65
N ALA A 19 -0.63 4.73 13.80
CA ALA A 19 -1.55 4.29 14.84
C ALA A 19 -2.39 5.46 15.40
N GLU A 20 -1.77 6.61 15.64
CA GLU A 20 -2.44 7.85 16.04
C GLU A 20 -3.47 8.29 15.01
N HIS A 21 -3.12 8.31 13.71
CA HIS A 21 -4.05 8.65 12.64
C HIS A 21 -5.25 7.68 12.55
N LEU A 22 -5.01 6.39 12.80
CA LEU A 22 -6.06 5.37 12.80
C LEU A 22 -6.87 5.34 14.11
N GLY A 23 -6.51 6.12 15.12
CA GLY A 23 -7.15 6.08 16.45
C GLY A 23 -6.98 4.74 17.17
N ILE A 24 -5.87 4.04 16.93
CA ILE A 24 -5.56 2.73 17.53
C ILE A 24 -4.21 2.78 18.26
N THR A 25 -3.90 1.71 19.02
CA THR A 25 -2.59 1.55 19.64
C THR A 25 -1.54 1.05 18.64
N ALA A 26 -0.26 1.31 18.91
CA ALA A 26 0.84 0.74 18.13
C ALA A 26 0.80 -0.80 18.07
N GLN A 27 0.39 -1.46 19.17
CA GLN A 27 0.16 -2.90 19.19
C GLN A 27 -1.01 -3.32 18.28
N GLY A 28 -2.08 -2.51 18.23
CA GLY A 28 -3.18 -2.70 17.28
C GLY A 28 -2.73 -2.57 15.83
N LEU A 29 -1.83 -1.63 15.54
CA LEU A 29 -1.22 -1.50 14.21
C LEU A 29 -0.32 -2.71 13.87
N GLY A 30 0.47 -3.19 14.85
CA GLY A 30 1.25 -4.43 14.71
C GLY A 30 0.39 -5.61 14.28
N ARG A 31 -0.75 -5.82 14.95
CA ARG A 31 -1.73 -6.86 14.57
C ARG A 31 -2.30 -6.66 13.16
N LYS A 32 -2.52 -5.41 12.72
CA LYS A 32 -2.96 -5.13 11.34
C LYS A 32 -1.87 -5.47 10.33
N ARG A 33 -0.61 -5.15 10.62
CA ARG A 33 0.55 -5.51 9.78
C ARG A 33 0.67 -7.03 9.64
N GLU A 34 0.61 -7.76 10.75
CA GLU A 34 0.66 -9.23 10.77
C GLU A 34 -0.48 -9.88 9.96
N ARG A 35 -1.64 -9.22 9.90
CA ARG A 35 -2.80 -9.65 9.10
C ARG A 35 -2.80 -9.08 7.68
N ASN A 36 -1.70 -8.47 7.23
CA ASN A 36 -1.57 -7.83 5.92
C ASN A 36 -2.65 -6.78 5.60
N GLN A 37 -3.13 -6.03 6.60
CA GLN A 37 -4.21 -5.05 6.44
C GLN A 37 -3.73 -3.60 6.24
N VAL A 38 -2.41 -3.40 6.18
CA VAL A 38 -1.75 -2.11 5.98
C VAL A 38 -0.53 -2.32 5.10
N PHE A 39 -0.16 -1.32 4.31
CA PHE A 39 1.13 -1.34 3.62
C PHE A 39 2.24 -1.05 4.63
N TRP A 40 3.30 -1.82 4.56
CA TRP A 40 4.47 -1.68 5.42
C TRP A 40 5.74 -2.01 4.63
N LEU A 41 6.88 -1.51 5.08
CA LEU A 41 8.19 -1.84 4.57
C LEU A 41 9.11 -2.13 5.75
N ASP A 42 9.91 -3.19 5.63
CA ASP A 42 11.01 -3.48 6.54
C ASP A 42 12.20 -2.56 6.22
N VAL A 43 12.78 -1.94 7.25
CA VAL A 43 13.95 -1.06 7.14
C VAL A 43 15.12 -1.51 8.03
N GLY A 44 15.14 -2.78 8.46
CA GLY A 44 16.16 -3.37 9.31
C GLY A 44 15.97 -3.11 10.81
N ASP A 45 15.79 -1.84 11.20
CA ASP A 45 15.57 -1.44 12.61
C ASP A 45 14.08 -1.42 13.00
N GLY A 46 13.21 -1.91 12.12
CA GLY A 46 11.77 -1.94 12.33
C GLY A 46 11.00 -1.73 11.04
N TYR A 47 9.81 -1.16 11.18
CA TYR A 47 8.84 -1.07 10.10
C TYR A 47 8.37 0.37 9.91
N VAL A 48 8.28 0.76 8.64
CA VAL A 48 7.70 2.03 8.22
C VAL A 48 6.47 1.78 7.38
N TYR A 49 5.55 2.74 7.39
CA TYR A 49 4.25 2.62 6.75
C TYR A 49 4.11 3.73 5.71
N PRO A 50 4.02 3.41 4.40
CA PRO A 50 3.86 4.42 3.36
C PRO A 50 2.68 5.36 3.65
N ALA A 51 2.92 6.68 3.65
CA ALA A 51 1.91 7.68 4.01
C ALA A 51 0.72 7.71 3.04
N PHE A 52 0.96 7.26 1.80
CA PHE A 52 -0.02 7.26 0.73
C PHE A 52 -1.31 6.49 1.05
N GLN A 53 -1.26 5.54 1.99
CA GLN A 53 -2.38 4.70 2.39
C GLN A 53 -3.34 5.42 3.33
N ILE A 54 -3.03 6.64 3.75
CA ILE A 54 -3.88 7.48 4.60
C ILE A 54 -5.08 8.01 3.79
N GLY A 55 -6.26 7.85 4.35
CA GLY A 55 -7.49 8.55 3.96
C GLY A 55 -7.92 9.56 5.03
N LYS A 56 -9.01 10.29 4.75
CA LYS A 56 -9.54 11.35 5.63
C LYS A 56 -9.83 10.88 7.06
N ASN A 57 -10.34 9.65 7.21
CA ASN A 57 -10.80 9.09 8.49
C ASN A 57 -10.27 7.66 8.69
N GLY A 58 -8.99 7.44 8.36
CA GLY A 58 -8.34 6.14 8.51
C GLY A 58 -7.46 5.80 7.32
N LEU A 59 -7.54 4.56 6.86
CA LEU A 59 -6.91 4.15 5.60
C LEU A 59 -7.73 4.64 4.40
N LEU A 60 -7.06 4.79 3.27
CA LEU A 60 -7.70 5.04 1.99
C LEU A 60 -8.64 3.87 1.66
N PRO A 61 -9.88 4.12 1.21
CA PRO A 61 -10.81 3.06 0.82
C PRO A 61 -10.20 2.13 -0.24
N GLY A 62 -10.44 0.83 -0.11
CA GLY A 62 -9.90 -0.19 -1.02
C GLY A 62 -8.51 -0.72 -0.67
N ILE A 63 -7.79 -0.13 0.29
CA ILE A 63 -6.44 -0.60 0.66
C ILE A 63 -6.43 -2.05 1.10
N ARG A 64 -7.43 -2.46 1.89
CA ARG A 64 -7.50 -3.83 2.40
C ARG A 64 -7.82 -4.81 1.29
N GLU A 65 -8.79 -4.48 0.45
CA GLU A 65 -9.21 -5.29 -0.69
C GLU A 65 -8.06 -5.50 -1.69
N VAL A 66 -7.24 -4.46 -1.90
CA VAL A 66 -6.04 -4.56 -2.74
C VAL A 66 -4.96 -5.43 -2.09
N LEU A 67 -4.73 -5.28 -0.78
CA LEU A 67 -3.76 -6.11 -0.05
C LEU A 67 -4.15 -7.60 -0.01
N ASP A 68 -5.45 -7.88 0.17
CA ASP A 68 -6.01 -9.24 0.16
C ASP A 68 -5.97 -9.86 -1.25
N ALA A 69 -5.91 -9.04 -2.31
CA ALA A 69 -5.85 -9.51 -3.69
C ALA A 69 -4.45 -9.84 -4.18
N PHE A 70 -3.39 -9.24 -3.62
CA PHE A 70 -2.03 -9.53 -4.08
C PHE A 70 -1.67 -10.99 -3.92
N THR A 71 -1.10 -11.56 -4.99
CA THR A 71 -0.48 -12.89 -4.97
C THR A 71 1.01 -12.83 -4.62
N VAL A 72 1.66 -11.68 -4.87
CA VAL A 72 3.05 -11.43 -4.48
C VAL A 72 3.18 -11.17 -2.99
N ASP A 73 4.17 -11.76 -2.32
CA ASP A 73 4.42 -11.57 -0.88
C ASP A 73 5.35 -10.41 -0.55
N ASP A 74 6.20 -10.00 -1.48
CA ASP A 74 7.21 -8.95 -1.24
C ASP A 74 6.57 -7.57 -0.99
N PRO A 75 6.76 -6.96 0.20
CA PRO A 75 6.13 -5.68 0.54
C PRO A 75 6.60 -4.53 -0.36
N TRP A 76 7.87 -4.56 -0.80
CA TRP A 76 8.41 -3.56 -1.71
C TRP A 76 7.76 -3.64 -3.09
N MET A 77 7.48 -4.83 -3.60
CA MET A 77 6.77 -5.03 -4.87
C MET A 77 5.34 -4.51 -4.79
N ARG A 78 4.62 -4.77 -3.70
CA ARG A 78 3.26 -4.25 -3.46
C ARG A 78 3.24 -2.72 -3.42
N VAL A 79 4.18 -2.10 -2.71
CA VAL A 79 4.34 -0.63 -2.71
C VAL A 79 4.69 -0.10 -4.10
N ASN A 80 5.59 -0.77 -4.82
CA ASN A 80 5.98 -0.36 -6.15
C ASN A 80 4.81 -0.36 -7.13
N PHE A 81 3.96 -1.40 -7.09
CA PHE A 81 2.72 -1.46 -7.85
C PHE A 81 1.86 -0.21 -7.60
N MET A 82 1.62 0.12 -6.33
CA MET A 82 0.77 1.26 -5.98
C MET A 82 1.26 2.60 -6.56
N LEU A 83 2.57 2.74 -6.70
CA LEU A 83 3.24 3.98 -7.10
C LEU A 83 3.59 4.04 -8.59
N THR A 84 3.49 2.92 -9.31
CA THR A 84 3.88 2.82 -10.72
C THR A 84 2.64 2.65 -11.60
N GLY A 85 2.67 3.19 -12.82
CA GLY A 85 1.58 2.97 -13.77
C GLY A 85 1.43 1.50 -14.11
N ASP A 86 0.19 0.99 -14.12
CA ASP A 86 -0.11 -0.38 -14.52
C ASP A 86 -0.88 -0.38 -15.85
N GLN A 87 -0.46 -1.22 -16.81
CA GLN A 87 -1.08 -1.30 -18.14
C GLN A 87 -2.56 -1.70 -18.06
N ARG A 88 -2.96 -2.54 -17.10
CA ARG A 88 -4.35 -2.96 -16.86
C ARG A 88 -5.22 -1.79 -16.40
N LEU A 89 -4.60 -0.73 -15.88
CA LEU A 89 -5.24 0.53 -15.49
C LEU A 89 -5.08 1.63 -16.56
N GLY A 90 -4.66 1.27 -17.77
CA GLY A 90 -4.36 2.22 -18.85
C GLY A 90 -3.14 3.10 -18.56
N GLY A 91 -2.12 2.52 -17.94
CA GLY A 91 -0.87 3.19 -17.56
C GLY A 91 -1.00 4.09 -16.32
N LYS A 92 -2.15 4.09 -15.65
CA LYS A 92 -2.39 4.92 -14.46
C LYS A 92 -1.87 4.24 -13.20
N ARG A 93 -1.45 5.05 -12.23
CA ARG A 93 -1.03 4.55 -10.92
C ARG A 93 -2.25 4.03 -10.15
N PRO A 94 -2.17 2.83 -9.54
CA PRO A 94 -3.24 2.30 -8.70
C PRO A 94 -3.71 3.24 -7.61
N ILE A 95 -2.79 3.96 -6.97
CA ILE A 95 -3.14 4.89 -5.91
C ILE A 95 -4.03 6.04 -6.36
N ASP A 96 -3.79 6.59 -7.56
CA ASP A 96 -4.64 7.65 -8.10
C ASP A 96 -6.02 7.13 -8.48
N GLN A 97 -6.14 5.84 -8.81
CA GLN A 97 -7.43 5.20 -9.06
C GLN A 97 -8.19 4.97 -7.75
N LEU A 98 -7.53 4.49 -6.68
CA LEU A 98 -8.15 4.36 -5.36
C LEU A 98 -8.65 5.71 -4.82
N ARG A 99 -7.85 6.77 -4.95
CA ARG A 99 -8.26 8.14 -4.56
C ARG A 99 -9.49 8.64 -5.33
N LYS A 100 -9.75 8.09 -6.52
CA LYS A 100 -10.94 8.37 -7.35
C LYS A 100 -12.10 7.41 -7.07
N GLY A 101 -11.98 6.53 -6.07
CA GLY A 101 -12.99 5.53 -5.72
C GLY A 101 -13.06 4.32 -6.66
N LYS A 102 -12.10 4.17 -7.58
CA LYS A 102 -12.08 3.06 -8.56
C LYS A 102 -11.40 1.83 -7.97
N ILE A 103 -12.06 1.21 -6.99
CA ILE A 103 -11.47 0.13 -6.19
C ILE A 103 -11.36 -1.17 -6.99
N GLU A 104 -12.46 -1.61 -7.60
CA GLU A 104 -12.54 -2.92 -8.28
C GLU A 104 -11.45 -3.11 -9.34
N GLY A 105 -11.23 -2.12 -10.21
CA GLY A 105 -10.18 -2.20 -11.23
C GLY A 105 -8.78 -2.32 -10.64
N VAL A 106 -8.51 -1.67 -9.50
CA VAL A 106 -7.22 -1.78 -8.82
C VAL A 106 -7.05 -3.16 -8.18
N VAL A 107 -8.11 -3.70 -7.57
CA VAL A 107 -8.11 -5.05 -6.99
C VAL A 107 -7.83 -6.09 -8.06
N THR A 108 -8.50 -6.02 -9.22
CA THR A 108 -8.23 -6.92 -10.35
C THR A 108 -6.79 -6.80 -10.85
N ALA A 109 -6.26 -5.58 -10.97
CA ALA A 109 -4.88 -5.38 -11.39
C ALA A 109 -3.87 -5.92 -10.38
N ALA A 110 -4.15 -5.79 -9.07
CA ALA A 110 -3.31 -6.30 -7.99
C ALA A 110 -3.29 -7.83 -7.93
N ALA A 111 -4.43 -8.50 -8.18
CA ALA A 111 -4.50 -9.95 -8.27
C ALA A 111 -3.60 -10.51 -9.39
N ALA A 112 -3.55 -9.81 -10.52
CA ALA A 112 -2.69 -10.17 -11.64
C ALA A 112 -1.24 -9.68 -11.52
N TYR A 113 -0.90 -8.97 -10.44
CA TYR A 113 0.43 -8.40 -10.23
C TYR A 113 1.35 -9.42 -9.57
N GLY A 114 2.35 -9.88 -10.34
CA GLY A 114 3.27 -10.96 -9.94
C GLY A 114 3.27 -12.12 -10.93
N GLU A 115 2.19 -12.29 -11.71
CA GLU A 115 2.08 -13.33 -12.75
C GLU A 115 3.08 -13.13 -13.92
N HIS A 116 3.68 -11.94 -14.03
CA HIS A 116 4.66 -11.59 -15.06
C HIS A 116 6.02 -11.15 -14.48
N GLY A 117 6.40 -11.67 -13.30
CA GLY A 117 7.66 -11.38 -12.62
C GLY A 117 8.78 -12.42 -12.82
N ALA A 118 8.59 -13.40 -13.70
CA ALA A 118 9.61 -14.36 -14.11
C ALA A 118 9.81 -14.27 -15.63
N ALA A 119 10.59 -13.28 -16.06
CA ALA A 119 11.23 -13.24 -17.37
C ALA A 119 12.52 -12.43 -17.26
#